data_AF-A0A962YR21-F1
#
_entry.id   AF-A0A962YR21-F1
#
_cell.length_a   1.000
_cell.length_b   1.000
_cell.length_c   1.000
_cell.angle_alpha   90.00
_cell.angle_beta   90.00
_cell.angle_gamma   90.00
#
_symmetry.space_group_name_H-M   'P 1'
#
loop_
_entity.id
_entity.type
_entity.pdbx_description
1 polymer ?
#
loop_
_entity_poly.entity_id
_entity_poly.type
_entity_poly.pdbx_seq_one_letter_code
_entity_poly.pdbx_strand_id
1 'polypeptide(L)'
;EHLQTLAREFGGELKNAGLVSRDAPSVDSAVLTAAFRLPQPEAGQVALGSATLANGDQAVLEVLQVKPGQMDAVSEDERKALAQQLAQQAGSGQFDGLLNSVRGKTKIVAYGDRL
;
A
#
# COMPACT_ATOMS: atom_id res chain seq x y z
N GLU A 1 -16.01 0.35 22.59
CA GLU A 1 -17.15 1.24 22.92
C GLU A 1 -16.90 2.71 22.56
N HIS A 2 -15.66 3.23 22.67
CA HIS A 2 -15.39 4.66 22.50
C HIS A 2 -15.59 5.17 21.05
N LEU A 3 -15.21 4.40 20.03
CA LEU A 3 -15.48 4.78 18.62
C LEU A 3 -16.96 4.87 18.27
N GLN A 4 -17.82 4.07 18.90
CA GLN A 4 -19.26 4.11 18.61
C GLN A 4 -19.92 5.37 19.20
N THR A 5 -19.42 5.82 20.36
CA THR A 5 -19.81 7.11 20.93
C THR A 5 -19.34 8.27 20.05
N LEU A 6 -18.07 8.25 19.61
CA LEU A 6 -17.53 9.28 18.70
C LEU A 6 -18.28 9.33 17.37
N ALA A 7 -18.60 8.17 16.79
CA ALA A 7 -19.38 8.10 15.55
C ALA A 7 -20.76 8.76 15.74
N ARG A 8 -21.46 8.51 16.85
CA ARG A 8 -22.76 9.15 17.12
C ARG A 8 -22.65 10.64 17.37
N GLU A 9 -21.60 11.09 18.06
CA GLU A 9 -21.40 12.49 18.43
C GLU A 9 -21.03 13.36 17.23
N PHE A 10 -20.21 12.83 16.31
CA PHE A 10 -19.75 13.54 15.11
C PHE A 10 -20.54 13.19 13.84
N GLY A 11 -21.63 12.42 13.95
CA GLY A 11 -22.44 11.98 12.81
C GLY A 11 -21.72 11.03 11.84
N GLY A 12 -20.66 10.37 12.31
CA GLY A 12 -19.87 9.41 11.54
C GLY A 12 -20.48 8.00 11.50
N GLU A 13 -19.96 7.19 10.58
CA GLU A 13 -20.37 5.78 10.40
C GLU A 13 -19.30 4.84 10.98
N LEU A 14 -19.69 3.95 11.90
CA LEU A 14 -18.78 2.92 12.42
C LEU A 14 -18.82 1.69 11.51
N LYS A 15 -17.70 1.41 10.82
CA LYS A 15 -17.52 0.18 10.02
C LYS A 15 -16.52 -0.76 10.68
N ASN A 16 -16.92 -2.02 10.86
CA ASN A 16 -16.00 -3.08 11.25
C ASN A 16 -15.57 -3.84 10.00
N ALA A 17 -14.33 -3.66 9.57
CA ALA A 17 -13.79 -4.30 8.38
C ALA A 17 -13.32 -5.76 8.62
N GLY A 18 -13.24 -6.20 9.88
CA GLY A 18 -12.65 -7.50 10.23
C GLY A 18 -11.17 -7.59 9.84
N LEU A 19 -10.72 -8.79 9.43
CA LEU A 19 -9.39 -8.99 8.87
C LEU A 19 -9.39 -8.63 7.39
N VAL A 20 -8.60 -7.63 7.04
CA VAL A 20 -8.43 -7.16 5.65
C VAL A 20 -6.99 -7.30 5.20
N SER A 21 -6.80 -7.56 3.91
CA SER A 21 -5.49 -7.50 3.26
C SER A 21 -5.11 -6.06 2.94
N ARG A 22 -3.85 -5.84 2.55
CA ARG A 22 -3.32 -4.51 2.19
C ARG A 22 -3.96 -3.91 0.94
N ASP A 23 -4.62 -4.74 0.16
CA ASP A 23 -5.22 -4.47 -1.15
C ASP A 23 -6.74 -4.70 -1.14
N ALA A 24 -7.36 -4.78 0.04
CA ALA A 24 -8.79 -5.04 0.17
C ALA A 24 -9.64 -3.91 -0.47
N PRO A 25 -10.41 -4.17 -1.54
CA PRO A 25 -11.17 -3.13 -2.23
C PRO A 25 -12.37 -2.62 -1.42
N SER A 26 -12.73 -3.32 -0.33
CA SER A 26 -13.83 -2.96 0.57
C SER A 26 -13.49 -1.80 1.52
N VAL A 27 -12.23 -1.38 1.60
CA VAL A 27 -11.74 -0.33 2.49
C VAL A 27 -11.00 0.72 1.67
N ASP A 28 -11.17 1.99 2.03
CA ASP A 28 -10.45 3.09 1.38
C ASP A 28 -8.92 2.91 1.49
N SER A 29 -8.21 3.19 0.40
CA SER A 29 -6.76 2.96 0.31
C SER A 29 -5.94 3.85 1.26
N ALA A 30 -6.44 5.04 1.60
CA ALA A 30 -5.81 5.92 2.59
C ALA A 30 -5.92 5.32 4.00
N VAL A 31 -7.08 4.72 4.32
CA VAL A 31 -7.31 4.01 5.58
C VAL A 31 -6.42 2.77 5.67
N LEU A 32 -6.34 1.96 4.61
CA LEU A 32 -5.44 0.81 4.55
C LEU A 32 -3.98 1.24 4.75
N THR A 33 -3.54 2.29 4.06
CA THR A 33 -2.17 2.81 4.17
C THR A 33 -1.85 3.25 5.60
N ALA A 34 -2.77 3.98 6.25
CA ALA A 34 -2.58 4.41 7.64
C ALA A 34 -2.57 3.21 8.60
N ALA A 35 -3.52 2.28 8.48
CA ALA A 35 -3.62 1.11 9.33
C ALA A 35 -2.36 0.24 9.29
N PHE A 36 -1.79 -0.02 8.10
CA PHE A 36 -0.59 -0.83 7.94
C PHE A 36 0.73 -0.11 8.24
N ARG A 37 0.69 1.20 8.54
CA ARG A 37 1.85 1.98 9.04
C ARG A 37 1.94 2.01 10.56
N LEU A 38 0.85 1.71 11.26
CA LEU A 38 0.83 1.69 12.72
C LEU A 38 1.70 0.55 13.26
N PRO A 39 2.28 0.72 14.47
CA PRO A 39 2.96 -0.38 15.14
C PRO A 39 1.98 -1.52 15.37
N GLN A 40 2.49 -2.76 15.30
CA GLN A 40 1.67 -3.93 15.60
C GLN A 40 1.21 -3.86 17.07
N PRO A 41 -0.11 -3.90 17.33
CA PRO A 41 -0.63 -3.88 18.70
C PRO A 41 -0.25 -5.16 19.44
N GLU A 42 0.13 -5.02 20.71
CA GLU A 42 0.33 -6.16 21.62
C GLU A 42 -1.01 -6.83 21.95
N ALA A 43 -0.96 -8.05 22.50
CA ALA A 43 -2.16 -8.79 22.86
C ALA A 43 -3.02 -8.00 23.88
N GLY A 44 -4.25 -7.67 23.48
CA GLY A 44 -5.17 -6.87 24.31
C GLY A 44 -4.98 -5.36 24.22
N GLN A 45 -4.03 -4.89 23.40
CA GLN A 45 -3.87 -3.47 23.06
C GLN A 45 -4.48 -3.17 21.69
N VAL A 46 -4.72 -1.88 21.44
CA VAL A 46 -5.21 -1.37 20.15
C VAL A 46 -4.25 -0.29 19.66
N ALA A 47 -3.98 -0.27 18.35
CA ALA A 47 -3.26 0.83 17.74
C ALA A 47 -4.27 1.81 17.13
N LEU A 48 -4.21 3.06 17.59
CA LEU A 48 -5.07 4.14 17.12
C LEU A 48 -4.38 4.89 15.99
N GLY A 49 -5.14 5.23 14.95
CA GLY A 49 -4.67 6.07 13.87
C GLY A 49 -5.79 6.88 13.25
N SER A 50 -5.39 7.74 12.33
CA SER A 50 -6.31 8.55 11.54
C SER A 50 -5.80 8.67 10.11
N ALA A 51 -6.71 8.78 9.15
CA ALA A 51 -6.42 8.99 7.75
C ALA A 51 -7.29 10.11 7.18
N THR A 52 -6.68 10.99 6.39
CA THR A 52 -7.44 11.93 5.56
C THR A 52 -7.85 11.23 4.27
N LEU A 53 -9.14 11.21 4.00
CA LEU A 53 -9.75 10.61 2.81
C LEU A 53 -9.62 11.56 1.61
N ALA A 54 -9.73 11.00 0.40
CA ALA A 54 -9.60 11.77 -0.84
C ALA A 54 -10.67 12.88 -0.99
N ASN A 55 -11.83 12.69 -0.37
CA ASN A 55 -12.92 13.67 -0.34
C ASN A 55 -12.70 14.79 0.70
N GLY A 56 -11.61 14.75 1.47
CA GLY A 56 -11.28 15.72 2.52
C GLY A 56 -11.76 15.33 3.92
N ASP A 57 -12.51 14.24 4.06
CA ASP A 57 -12.99 13.78 5.36
C ASP A 57 -11.87 13.14 6.19
N GLN A 58 -12.11 13.02 7.50
CA GLN A 58 -11.21 12.38 8.46
C GLN A 58 -11.79 11.03 8.88
N ALA A 59 -11.01 9.97 8.73
CA ALA A 59 -11.32 8.63 9.21
C ALA A 59 -10.47 8.31 10.44
N VAL A 60 -11.11 7.91 11.54
CA VAL A 60 -10.44 7.38 12.73
C VAL A 60 -10.51 5.86 12.69
N LEU A 61 -9.39 5.19 12.97
CA LEU A 61 -9.27 3.74 12.89
C LEU A 61 -8.62 3.15 14.14
N GLU A 62 -9.16 1.99 14.56
CA GLU A 62 -8.63 1.13 15.62
C GLU A 62 -8.14 -0.17 14.99
N VAL A 63 -6.83 -0.43 15.07
CA VAL A 63 -6.25 -1.72 14.68
C VAL A 63 -6.19 -2.62 15.92
N LEU A 64 -7.03 -3.65 15.92
CA LEU A 64 -7.14 -4.61 17.02
C LEU A 64 -6.07 -5.70 16.96
N GLN A 65 -5.75 -6.17 15.76
CA GLN A 65 -4.84 -7.29 15.55
C GLN A 65 -4.24 -7.24 14.14
N VAL A 66 -2.96 -7.60 14.04
CA VAL A 66 -2.29 -7.87 12.77
C VAL A 66 -1.97 -9.35 12.70
N LYS A 67 -2.34 -10.01 11.59
CA LYS A 67 -1.93 -11.38 11.29
C LYS A 67 -0.83 -11.37 10.23
N PRO A 68 0.38 -11.85 10.54
CA PRO A 68 1.42 -11.97 9.54
C PRO A 68 1.01 -13.01 8.48
N GLY A 69 1.40 -12.74 7.23
CA GLY A 69 1.25 -13.71 6.15
C GLY A 69 2.11 -14.95 6.45
N GLN A 70 1.56 -16.14 6.19
CA GLN A 70 2.28 -17.39 6.36
C GLN A 70 3.04 -17.70 5.07
N MET A 71 4.37 -17.57 5.09
CA MET A 71 5.19 -17.88 3.92
C MET A 71 5.10 -19.38 3.58
N ASP A 72 4.96 -20.24 4.58
CA ASP A 72 4.90 -21.71 4.41
C ASP A 72 3.60 -22.18 3.73
N ALA A 73 2.59 -21.31 3.66
CA ALA A 73 1.34 -21.57 2.95
C ALA A 73 1.44 -21.28 1.44
N VAL A 74 2.53 -20.67 0.97
CA VAL A 74 2.75 -20.37 -0.45
C VAL A 74 3.50 -21.54 -1.08
N SER A 75 2.91 -22.14 -2.12
CA SER A 75 3.51 -23.26 -2.86
C SER A 75 4.84 -22.86 -3.52
N GLU A 76 5.71 -23.83 -3.81
CA GLU A 76 6.96 -23.55 -4.51
C GLU A 76 6.74 -22.91 -5.90
N ASP A 77 5.69 -23.34 -6.60
CA ASP A 77 5.34 -22.78 -7.91
C ASP A 77 4.88 -21.32 -7.80
N GLU A 78 4.04 -20.99 -6.82
CA GLU A 78 3.62 -19.61 -6.55
C GLU A 78 4.80 -18.73 -6.12
N ARG A 79 5.71 -19.26 -5.29
CA ARG A 79 6.95 -18.56 -4.92
C ARG A 79 7.82 -18.27 -6.14
N LYS A 80 7.98 -19.24 -7.03
CA LYS A 80 8.76 -19.09 -8.26
C LYS A 80 8.14 -18.06 -9.20
N ALA A 81 6.82 -18.11 -9.38
CA ALA A 81 6.09 -17.14 -10.19
C ALA A 81 6.24 -15.71 -9.60
N LEU A 82 6.09 -15.56 -8.29
CA LEU A 82 6.27 -14.26 -7.61
C LEU A 82 7.71 -13.75 -7.75
N ALA A 83 8.71 -14.62 -7.59
CA ALA A 83 10.11 -14.26 -7.76
C ALA A 83 10.41 -13.82 -9.19
N GLN A 84 9.86 -14.51 -10.20
CA GLN A 84 9.99 -14.12 -11.60
C GLN A 84 9.35 -12.77 -11.89
N GLN A 85 8.14 -12.52 -11.36
CA GLN A 85 7.46 -11.24 -11.51
C GLN A 85 8.28 -10.09 -10.92
N LEU A 86 8.81 -10.26 -9.71
CA LEU A 86 9.66 -9.26 -9.06
C LEU A 86 10.96 -9.03 -9.82
N ALA A 87 11.60 -10.09 -10.33
CA ALA A 87 12.80 -9.97 -11.16
C ALA A 87 12.53 -9.19 -12.46
N GLN A 88 11.37 -9.40 -13.08
CA GLN A 88 10.98 -8.70 -14.30
C GLN A 88 10.74 -7.20 -14.03
N GLN A 89 10.05 -6.86 -12.94
CA GLN A 89 9.83 -5.46 -12.53
C GLN A 89 11.14 -4.75 -12.21
N ALA A 90 12.03 -5.39 -11.45
CA ALA A 90 13.34 -4.85 -11.13
C ALA A 90 14.20 -4.66 -12.38
N GLY A 91 14.22 -5.65 -13.28
CA GLY A 91 14.96 -5.60 -14.53
C GLY A 91 14.53 -4.45 -15.45
N SER A 92 13.22 -4.24 -15.61
CA SER A 92 12.69 -3.12 -16.39
C SER A 92 13.11 -1.76 -15.82
N GLY A 93 12.98 -1.57 -14.50
CA GLY A 93 13.40 -0.33 -13.86
C GLY A 93 14.91 -0.06 -13.97
N GLN A 94 15.73 -1.10 -13.88
CA GLN A 94 17.18 -0.99 -14.09
C GLN A 94 17.53 -0.64 -15.54
N PHE A 95 16.85 -1.24 -16.50
CA PHE A 95 17.05 -0.95 -17.92
C PHE A 95 16.66 0.49 -18.27
N ASP A 96 15.50 0.96 -17.79
CA ASP A 96 15.07 2.35 -17.98
C ASP A 96 16.06 3.34 -17.36
N GLY A 97 16.57 3.03 -16.16
CA GLY A 97 17.62 3.81 -15.51
C GLY A 97 18.91 3.87 -16.32
N LEU A 98 19.34 2.74 -16.89
CA LEU A 98 20.51 2.67 -17.77
C LEU A 98 20.30 3.48 -19.05
N LEU A 99 19.16 3.31 -19.72
CA LEU A 99 18.82 4.03 -20.95
C LEU A 99 18.82 5.55 -20.72
N ASN A 100 18.21 6.01 -19.62
CA ASN A 100 18.21 7.42 -19.23
C ASN A 100 19.63 7.94 -18.97
N SER A 101 20.48 7.15 -18.30
CA SER A 101 21.88 7.50 -18.06
C SER A 101 22.69 7.62 -19.35
N VAL A 102 22.51 6.68 -20.30
CA VAL A 102 23.18 6.71 -21.61
C VAL A 102 22.72 7.91 -22.43
N ARG A 103 21.40 8.20 -22.48
CA ARG A 103 20.86 9.37 -23.18
C ARG A 103 21.39 10.68 -22.59
N GLY A 104 21.43 10.81 -21.26
CA GLY A 104 21.94 12.02 -20.60
C GLY A 104 23.44 12.25 -20.81
N LYS A 105 24.24 11.18 -20.96
CA LYS A 105 25.70 11.26 -21.20
C LYS A 105 26.08 11.40 -22.67
N THR A 106 25.15 11.14 -23.58
CA THR A 106 25.41 11.17 -25.02
C THR A 106 24.93 12.49 -25.61
N LYS A 107 25.84 13.23 -26.27
CA LYS A 107 25.46 14.43 -27.04
C LYS A 107 24.71 14.02 -28.30
N ILE A 108 23.38 13.92 -28.21
CA ILE A 108 22.51 13.62 -29.36
C ILE A 108 22.23 14.93 -30.09
N VAL A 109 22.71 15.06 -31.33
CA VAL A 109 22.34 16.16 -32.24
C VAL A 109 21.28 15.61 -33.20
N ALA A 110 20.02 15.95 -32.97
CA ALA A 110 18.92 15.60 -33.86
C ALA A 110 18.83 16.63 -35.00
N TYR A 111 19.10 16.22 -36.24
CA TYR A 111 18.85 17.05 -37.43
C TYR A 111 17.42 16.78 -37.92
N GLY A 112 16.46 17.53 -37.39
CA GLY A 112 15.03 17.36 -37.68
C GLY A 112 14.54 17.98 -38.99
N ASP A 113 15.40 18.66 -39.77
CA ASP A 113 14.94 19.47 -40.90
C ASP A 113 15.86 19.38 -42.12
N ARG A 114 16.05 18.13 -42.60
CA ARG A 114 16.64 17.85 -43.92
C ARG A 114 15.83 16.78 -44.64
N LEU A 115 14.59 17.11 -45.00
CA LEU A 115 13.86 16.51 -46.10
C LEU A 115 13.04 17.60 -46.79
#